data_AF-A0A2N6BVY2-F1
#
_entry.id   AF-A0A2N6BVY2-F1
#
_cell.length_a   1.000
_cell.length_b   1.000
_cell.length_c   1.000
_cell.angle_alpha   90.00
_cell.angle_beta   90.00
_cell.angle_gamma   90.00
#
_symmetry.space_group_name_H-M   'P 1'
#
loop_
_entity.id
_entity.type
_entity.pdbx_description
1 polymer ?
#
loop_
_entity_poly.entity_id
_entity_poly.type
_entity_poly.pdbx_seq_one_letter_code
_entity_poly.pdbx_strand_id
1 'polypeptide(L)'
;MEYGLIRALGSLLVLWMMIELLHTEINNLRGGQFHVRIFVELALVAFIRKIFVASFEHKEPTSFMLLVGALFILGIVYFLVAKVENKGSD
;
A
#
# COMPACT_ATOMS: atom_id res chain seq x y z
N MET A 1 -25.40 7.49 9.68
CA MET A 1 -24.32 8.44 10.04
C MET A 1 -22.94 7.77 10.07
N GLU A 2 -22.85 6.49 10.42
CA GLU A 2 -21.57 5.74 10.55
C GLU A 2 -20.75 5.63 9.26
N TYR A 3 -21.40 5.46 8.10
CA TYR A 3 -20.72 5.41 6.80
C TYR A 3 -19.97 6.70 6.45
N GLY A 4 -20.43 7.86 6.91
CA GLY A 4 -19.77 9.15 6.64
C GLY A 4 -18.41 9.27 7.35
N LEU A 5 -18.32 8.76 8.58
CA LEU A 5 -17.09 8.75 9.36
C LEU A 5 -16.04 7.79 8.75
N ILE A 6 -16.45 6.58 8.36
CA ILE A 6 -15.57 5.60 7.72
C ILE A 6 -15.01 6.17 6.40
N ARG A 7 -15.85 6.87 5.63
CA ARG A 7 -15.42 7.51 4.38
C ARG A 7 -14.40 8.62 4.62
N ALA A 8 -14.60 9.44 5.66
CA ALA A 8 -13.68 10.50 6.06
C ALA A 8 -12.32 9.93 6.53
N LEU A 9 -12.33 8.89 7.36
CA LEU A 9 -11.13 8.15 7.76
C LEU A 9 -10.41 7.55 6.54
N GLY A 10 -11.18 7.00 5.60
CA GLY A 10 -10.68 6.54 4.31
C GLY A 10 -9.97 7.64 3.53
N SER A 11 -10.49 8.86 3.47
CA SER A 11 -9.83 9.99 2.81
C SER A 11 -8.59 10.48 3.55
N LEU A 12 -8.59 10.51 4.89
CA LEU A 12 -7.42 10.86 5.71
C LEU A 12 -6.25 9.91 5.47
N LEU A 13 -6.53 8.62 5.29
CA LEU A 13 -5.51 7.62 4.94
C LEU A 13 -4.90 7.86 3.54
N VAL A 14 -5.62 8.47 2.59
CA VAL A 14 -5.03 8.92 1.30
C VAL A 14 -4.00 10.00 1.57
N LEU A 15 -4.40 11.00 2.36
CA LEU A 15 -3.57 12.16 2.64
C LEU A 15 -2.28 11.73 3.36
N TRP A 16 -2.40 10.80 4.32
CA TRP A 16 -1.26 10.16 4.97
C TRP A 16 -0.32 9.51 3.94
N MET A 17 -0.85 8.71 3.02
CA MET A 17 -0.05 8.06 1.96
C MET A 17 0.66 9.07 1.06
N MET A 18 0.01 10.19 0.73
CA MET A 18 0.66 11.26 -0.04
C MET A 18 1.82 11.90 0.74
N ILE A 19 1.68 12.08 2.05
CA ILE A 19 2.75 12.62 2.90
C ILE A 19 3.94 11.64 2.96
N GLU A 20 3.68 10.34 3.11
CA GLU A 20 4.73 9.30 3.11
C GLU A 20 5.50 9.25 1.79
N LEU A 21 4.78 9.35 0.67
CA LEU A 21 5.35 9.46 -0.67
C LEU A 21 6.23 10.70 -0.83
N LEU A 22 5.72 11.87 -0.42
CA LEU A 22 6.48 13.12 -0.49
C LEU A 22 7.74 13.06 0.37
N HIS A 23 7.69 12.48 1.57
CA HIS A 23 8.89 12.25 2.38
C HIS A 23 9.89 11.35 1.68
N THR A 24 9.43 10.29 1.03
CA THR A 24 10.29 9.39 0.23
C THR A 24 10.95 10.14 -0.93
N GLU A 25 10.20 10.95 -1.67
CA GLU A 25 10.73 11.76 -2.77
C GLU A 25 11.71 12.82 -2.29
N ILE A 26 11.42 13.48 -1.17
CA ILE A 26 12.35 14.45 -0.53
C ILE A 26 13.64 13.73 -0.13
N ASN A 27 13.56 12.52 0.42
CA ASN A 27 14.74 11.75 0.82
C ASN A 27 15.57 11.29 -0.39
N ASN A 28 14.90 10.95 -1.49
CA ASN A 28 15.54 10.64 -2.77
C ASN A 28 16.24 11.87 -3.38
N LEU A 29 15.58 13.04 -3.36
CA LEU A 29 16.16 14.32 -3.81
C LEU A 29 17.37 14.76 -2.95
N ARG A 30 17.43 14.33 -1.69
CA ARG A 30 18.56 14.59 -0.79
C ARG A 30 19.72 13.60 -0.94
N GLY A 31 19.69 12.74 -1.95
CA GLY A 31 20.78 11.81 -2.29
C GLY A 31 20.61 10.39 -1.75
N GLY A 32 19.42 10.01 -1.28
CA GLY A 32 19.11 8.63 -0.88
C GLY A 32 19.00 7.71 -2.10
N GLN A 33 19.51 6.48 -1.99
CA GLN A 33 19.35 5.48 -3.06
C GLN A 33 17.86 5.11 -3.22
N PHE A 34 17.42 4.96 -4.46
CA PHE A 34 16.04 4.62 -4.80
C PHE A 34 15.76 3.15 -4.50
N HIS A 35 15.24 2.87 -3.29
CA HIS A 35 14.87 1.51 -2.89
C HIS A 35 13.50 1.18 -3.47
N VAL A 36 13.46 0.37 -4.53
CA VAL A 36 12.20 -0.10 -5.18
C VAL A 36 11.24 -0.74 -4.15
N ARG A 37 11.79 -1.25 -3.04
CA ARG A 37 11.03 -1.72 -1.87
C ARG A 37 9.95 -0.73 -1.41
N ILE A 38 10.25 0.57 -1.33
CA ILE A 38 9.32 1.57 -0.80
C ILE A 38 8.07 1.68 -1.68
N PHE A 39 8.23 1.56 -3.01
CA PHE A 39 7.09 1.54 -3.93
C PHE A 39 6.19 0.33 -3.72
N VAL A 40 6.77 -0.84 -3.44
CA VAL A 40 6.00 -2.05 -3.17
C VAL A 40 5.29 -1.96 -1.80
N GLU A 41 5.92 -1.34 -0.80
CA GLU A 41 5.30 -1.09 0.51
C GLU A 41 4.09 -0.15 0.38
N LEU A 42 4.21 0.92 -0.39
CA LEU A 42 3.09 1.83 -0.66
C LEU A 42 1.95 1.15 -1.43
N ALA A 43 2.28 0.28 -2.40
CA ALA A 43 1.28 -0.51 -3.10
C ALA A 43 0.53 -1.48 -2.14
N LEU A 44 1.25 -2.12 -1.22
CA LEU A 44 0.65 -2.97 -0.19
C LEU A 44 -0.29 -2.16 0.72
N VAL A 45 0.16 -1.02 1.25
CA VAL A 45 -0.67 -0.13 2.09
C VAL A 45 -1.94 0.33 1.34
N ALA A 46 -1.83 0.64 0.04
CA ALA A 46 -2.96 1.05 -0.79
C ALA A 46 -3.99 -0.08 -0.95
N PHE A 47 -3.54 -1.32 -1.16
CA PHE A 47 -4.41 -2.47 -1.29
C PHE A 47 -5.08 -2.85 0.03
N ILE A 48 -4.35 -2.80 1.15
CA ILE A 48 -4.92 -3.01 2.50
C ILE A 48 -6.05 -2.01 2.75
N ARG A 49 -5.85 -0.73 2.39
CA ARG A 49 -6.90 0.29 2.50
C ARG A 49 -8.12 -0.02 1.63
N LYS A 50 -7.93 -0.47 0.38
CA LYS A 50 -9.04 -0.87 -0.50
C LYS A 50 -9.86 -2.00 0.13
N ILE A 51 -9.20 -2.97 0.75
CA ILE A 51 -9.85 -4.09 1.46
C ILE A 51 -10.62 -3.58 2.69
N PHE A 52 -10.02 -2.71 3.49
CA PHE A 52 -10.67 -2.12 4.66
C PHE A 52 -11.97 -1.40 4.29
N VAL A 53 -11.92 -0.51 3.29
CA VAL A 53 -13.12 0.20 2.81
C VAL A 53 -14.16 -0.76 2.21
N ALA A 54 -13.73 -1.74 1.41
CA ALA A 54 -14.62 -2.72 0.80
C ALA A 54 -15.31 -3.63 1.84
N SER A 55 -14.62 -3.96 2.94
CA SER A 55 -15.17 -4.77 4.02
C SER A 55 -16.31 -4.05 4.77
N PHE A 56 -16.27 -2.73 4.86
CA PHE A 56 -17.34 -1.95 5.49
C PHE A 56 -18.50 -1.66 4.54
N GLU A 57 -18.24 -1.46 3.25
CA GLU A 57 -19.28 -1.20 2.24
C GLU A 57 -20.12 -2.43 1.86
N HIS A 58 -19.87 -3.62 2.44
CA HIS A 58 -20.55 -4.89 2.10
C HIS A 58 -20.62 -5.12 0.58
N LYS A 59 -19.53 -4.81 -0.12
CA LYS A 59 -19.42 -5.02 -1.57
C LYS A 59 -19.52 -6.50 -1.92
N GLU A 60 -19.94 -6.77 -3.16
CA GLU A 60 -20.13 -8.14 -3.64
C GLU A 60 -18.95 -9.06 -3.28
N PRO A 61 -19.23 -10.29 -2.78
CA PRO A 61 -18.21 -11.22 -2.29
C PRO A 61 -17.09 -11.46 -3.32
N THR A 62 -17.44 -11.49 -4.60
CA THR A 62 -16.51 -11.68 -5.73
C THR A 62 -15.46 -10.57 -5.82
N SER A 63 -15.85 -9.31 -5.63
CA SER A 63 -14.93 -8.17 -5.66
C SER A 63 -13.97 -8.18 -4.48
N PHE A 64 -14.46 -8.61 -3.30
CA PHE A 64 -13.63 -8.75 -2.11
C PHE A 64 -12.59 -9.86 -2.29
N MET A 65 -12.98 -11.01 -2.83
CA MET A 65 -12.08 -12.14 -3.11
C MET A 65 -10.93 -11.75 -4.07
N LEU A 66 -11.24 -10.97 -5.10
CA LEU A 66 -10.24 -10.46 -6.06
C LEU A 66 -9.26 -9.49 -5.40
N LEU A 67 -9.72 -8.61 -4.50
CA LEU A 67 -8.85 -7.69 -3.76
C LEU A 67 -7.88 -8.44 -2.84
N VAL A 68 -8.37 -9.48 -2.16
CA VAL A 68 -7.54 -10.34 -1.31
C VAL A 68 -6.50 -11.10 -2.15
N GLY A 69 -6.89 -11.66 -3.30
CA GLY A 69 -5.95 -12.31 -4.22
C GLY A 69 -4.88 -11.36 -4.75
N ALA A 70 -5.25 -10.14 -5.11
CA ALA A 70 -4.30 -9.12 -5.55
C ALA A 70 -3.33 -8.70 -4.44
N LEU A 71 -3.81 -8.56 -3.19
CA LEU A 71 -2.94 -8.29 -2.04
C LEU A 71 -1.94 -9.44 -1.82
N PHE A 72 -2.37 -10.69 -1.97
CA PHE A 72 -1.51 -11.86 -1.83
C PHE A 72 -0.37 -11.87 -2.86
N ILE A 73 -0.68 -11.59 -4.13
CA ILE A 73 0.33 -11.48 -5.20
C ILE A 73 1.31 -10.35 -4.90
N LEU A 74 0.83 -9.18 -4.45
CA LEU A 74 1.70 -8.07 -4.03
C LEU A 74 2.61 -8.45 -2.86
N GLY A 75 2.13 -9.25 -1.91
CA GLY A 75 2.95 -9.77 -0.82
C GLY A 75 4.09 -10.67 -1.33
N ILE A 76 3.82 -11.50 -2.35
CA ILE A 76 4.86 -12.31 -3.00
C ILE A 76 5.89 -11.41 -3.69
N VAL A 77 5.45 -10.38 -4.43
CA VAL A 77 6.34 -9.42 -5.08
C VAL A 77 7.22 -8.71 -4.06
N TYR A 78 6.65 -8.26 -2.94
CA TYR A 78 7.40 -7.65 -1.83
C TYR A 78 8.49 -8.58 -1.30
N PHE A 79 8.13 -9.84 -1.03
CA PHE A 79 9.08 -10.83 -0.54
C PHE A 79 10.23 -11.08 -1.53
N LEU A 80 9.93 -11.15 -2.83
CA LEU A 80 10.94 -11.34 -3.87
C LEU A 80 11.87 -10.13 -3.99
N VAL A 81 11.33 -8.92 -4.04
CA VAL A 81 12.12 -7.68 -4.08
C VAL A 81 13.01 -7.60 -2.84
N ALA A 82 12.46 -7.91 -1.68
CA ALA A 82 13.20 -7.87 -0.44
C ALA A 82 14.36 -8.86 -0.40
N LYS A 83 14.16 -10.04 -0.98
CA LYS A 83 15.18 -11.09 -1.08
C LYS A 83 16.30 -10.76 -2.07
N VAL A 84 15.96 -10.10 -3.18
CA VAL A 84 16.94 -9.68 -4.21
C VAL A 84 17.83 -8.56 -3.68
N GLU A 85 17.24 -7.56 -3.04
CA GLU A 85 17.96 -6.43 -2.46
C GLU A 85 18.92 -6.87 -1.36
N ASN A 86 18.52 -7.82 -0.51
CA ASN A 86 19.39 -8.40 0.53
C ASN A 86 20.57 -9.20 -0.03
N LYS A 87 20.51 -9.63 -1.30
CA LYS A 87 21.55 -10.45 -1.95
C LYS A 87 22.52 -9.62 -2.79
N GLY A 88 22.22 -8.34 -3.03
CA GLY A 88 23.09 -7.39 -3.73
C GLY A 88 24.00 -6.57 -2.80
N SER A 89 23.96 -6.83 -1.49
CA SER A 89 24.77 -6.16 -0.47
C SER A 89 25.87 -7.06 0.14
N ASP A 90 26.07 -8.27 -0.41
CA ASP A 90 27.23 -9.16 -0.18
C ASP A 90 28.15 -9.13 -1.41
#